data_AF-A0A7G9NUY9-F1
#
_entry.id   AF-A0A7G9NUY9-F1
#
_cell.length_a   1.000
_cell.length_b   1.000
_cell.length_c   1.000
_cell.angle_alpha   90.00
_cell.angle_beta   90.00
_cell.angle_gamma   90.00
#
_symmetry.space_group_name_H-M   'P 1'
#
loop_
_entity.id
_entity.type
_entity.pdbx_description
1 polymer ?
#
loop_
_entity_poly.entity_id
_entity_poly.type
_entity_poly.pdbx_seq_one_letter_code
_entity_poly.pdbx_strand_id
1 'polypeptide(L)' 'MAALMTRRMLLEITWRRRGDHRSCYCRMCIMCGTVFYAGRPEARYCQSACRQRAYRQRVRAARCYVGTSRPNPT' A
#
# COMPACT_ATOMS: atom_id res chain seq x y z
N MET A 1 18.26 -8.03 27.78
CA MET A 1 16.92 -7.89 27.18
C MET A 1 17.07 -7.40 25.75
N ALA A 2 17.20 -8.30 24.77
CA ALA A 2 17.27 -7.89 23.36
C ALA A 2 15.89 -7.39 22.96
N ALA A 3 15.73 -6.07 22.85
CA ALA A 3 14.49 -5.50 22.36
C ALA A 3 14.32 -5.96 20.90
N LEU A 4 13.36 -6.84 20.65
CA LEU A 4 12.94 -7.21 19.31
C LEU A 4 12.37 -5.96 18.65
N MET A 5 13.25 -5.15 18.05
CA MET A 5 12.87 -3.94 17.32
C MET A 5 12.06 -4.38 16.11
N THR A 6 10.74 -4.36 16.26
CA THR A 6 9.85 -4.74 15.16
C THR A 6 10.13 -3.85 13.96
N ARG A 7 10.05 -4.42 12.75
CA ARG A 7 10.28 -3.68 11.50
C ARG A 7 9.49 -2.37 11.42
N ARG A 8 8.28 -2.34 12.00
CA ARG A 8 7.42 -1.16 12.10
C ARG A 8 8.06 -0.05 12.96
N MET A 9 8.64 -0.42 14.09
CA MET A 9 9.26 0.50 15.04
C MET A 9 10.52 1.16 14.46
N LEU A 10 11.36 0.38 13.76
CA LEU A 10 12.53 0.92 13.05
C LEU A 10 12.12 1.93 11.97
N LEU A 11 11.07 1.62 11.19
CA LEU A 11 10.58 2.51 10.14
C LEU A 11 10.02 3.82 10.71
N GLU A 12 9.27 3.76 11.81
CA GLU A 12 8.76 4.96 12.48
C GLU A 12 9.88 5.85 13.02
N ILE A 13 10.92 5.27 13.64
CA ILE A 13 12.09 6.01 14.12
C ILE A 13 12.83 6.68 12.95
N THR A 14 13.02 5.96 11.83
CA THR A 14 13.69 6.54 10.65
C THR A 14 12.88 7.67 10.03
N TRP A 15 11.56 7.55 9.96
CA TRP A 15 10.69 8.61 9.46
C TRP A 15 10.73 9.84 10.37
N ARG A 16 10.67 9.68 11.71
CA ARG A 16 10.81 10.80 12.65
C ARG A 16 12.14 11.54 12.51
N ARG A 17 13.23 10.82 12.19
CA ARG A 17 14.58 11.41 12.06
C ARG A 17 14.86 12.04 10.69
N ARG A 18 14.35 11.48 9.59
CA ARG A 18 14.64 11.95 8.22
C ARG A 18 13.50 12.68 7.53
N GLY A 19 12.28 12.61 8.06
CA GLY A 19 11.07 13.08 7.38
C GLY A 19 10.77 12.27 6.10
N ASP A 20 9.95 12.84 5.21
CA ASP A 20 9.58 12.25 3.90
C ASP A 20 10.71 12.42 2.86
N HIS A 21 11.91 11.96 3.17
CA HIS A 21 13.02 11.92 2.23
C HIS A 21 12.95 10.67 1.32
N ARG A 22 13.63 10.72 0.16
CA ARG A 22 13.61 9.79 -1.01
C ARG A 22 13.50 8.27 -0.77
N SER A 23 13.60 7.77 0.46
CA SER A 23 13.65 6.36 0.85
C SER A 23 12.63 5.93 1.92
N CYS A 24 11.85 6.84 2.54
CA CYS A 24 10.86 6.49 3.56
C CYS A 24 9.60 7.37 3.46
N TYR A 25 8.69 6.99 2.57
CA TYR A 25 7.42 7.68 2.38
C TYR A 25 6.37 7.11 3.33
N CYS A 26 5.82 7.96 4.20
CA CYS A 26 4.66 7.61 5.02
C CYS A 26 3.39 7.67 4.14
N ARG A 27 2.75 6.52 3.92
CA ARG A 27 1.55 6.40 3.08
C ARG A 27 0.45 5.64 3.79
N MET A 28 -0.80 5.95 3.45
CA MET A 28 -1.97 5.23 3.92
C MET A 28 -2.38 4.16 2.91
N CYS A 29 -2.64 2.94 3.37
CA CYS A 29 -3.11 1.89 2.48
C CYS A 29 -4.56 2.17 2.03
N ILE A 30 -4.80 2.19 0.73
CA ILE A 30 -6.15 2.43 0.16
C ILE A 30 -7.17 1.35 0.59
N MET A 31 -6.69 0.13 0.88
CA MET A 31 -7.57 -1.02 1.16
C MET A 31 -7.95 -1.21 2.62
N CYS A 32 -7.05 -0.86 3.54
CA CYS A 32 -7.24 -1.10 4.98
C CYS A 32 -7.02 0.14 5.84
N GLY A 33 -6.66 1.27 5.24
CA GLY A 33 -6.41 2.53 5.95
C GLY A 33 -5.17 2.54 6.84
N THR A 34 -4.41 1.45 6.91
CA THR A 34 -3.22 1.38 7.77
C THR A 34 -2.11 2.25 7.20
N VAL A 35 -1.51 3.07 8.06
CA VAL A 35 -0.30 3.83 7.75
C VAL A 35 0.88 2.88 7.64
N PHE A 36 1.63 3.00 6.55
CA PHE A 36 2.82 2.19 6.27
C PHE A 36 3.92 3.04 5.65
N TYR A 37 5.15 2.60 5.87
CA TYR A 37 6.33 3.26 5.31
C TYR A 37 6.78 2.52 4.05
N ALA A 38 6.87 3.24 2.95
CA ALA A 38 7.26 2.72 1.65
C ALA A 38 8.58 3.31 1.19
N GLY A 39 9.40 2.51 0.51
CA GLY A 39 10.60 3.02 -0.15
C GLY A 39 10.32 3.75 -1.48
N ARG A 40 9.08 3.73 -1.97
CA ARG A 40 8.68 4.29 -3.27
C ARG A 40 7.45 5.18 -3.12
N PRO A 41 7.38 6.31 -3.84
CA PRO A 41 6.26 7.24 -3.73
C PRO A 41 4.96 6.68 -4.33
N GLU A 42 5.04 5.72 -5.28
CA GLU A 42 3.89 5.11 -5.96
C GLU A 42 3.25 3.96 -5.17
N ALA A 43 3.79 3.62 -3.99
CA ALA A 43 3.26 2.53 -3.19
C ALA A 43 1.90 2.90 -2.57
N ARG A 44 0.85 2.17 -2.96
CA ARG A 44 -0.54 2.39 -2.50
C ARG A 44 -1.05 1.37 -1.48
N TYR A 45 -0.31 0.28 -1.26
CA TYR A 45 -0.74 -0.83 -0.42
C TYR A 45 0.34 -1.19 0.60
N CYS A 46 -0.08 -1.42 1.85
CA CYS A 46 0.84 -1.76 2.94
C CYS A 46 1.48 -3.14 2.81
N GLN A 47 0.78 -4.08 2.15
CA GLN A 47 1.21 -5.47 2.01
C GLN A 47 0.66 -6.12 0.73
N SER A 48 1.26 -7.25 0.36
CA SER A 48 0.83 -8.08 -0.78
C SER A 48 -0.62 -8.54 -0.65
N ALA A 49 -1.08 -8.86 0.57
CA ALA A 49 -2.47 -9.24 0.83
C ALA A 49 -3.47 -8.14 0.42
N CYS A 50 -3.21 -6.88 0.78
CA CYS A 50 -4.06 -5.75 0.39
C CYS A 50 -4.02 -5.53 -1.13
N ARG A 51 -2.85 -5.68 -1.77
CA ARG A 51 -2.73 -5.63 -3.23
C ARG A 51 -3.58 -6.69 -3.91
N GLN A 52 -3.54 -7.93 -3.43
CA GLN A 52 -4.34 -9.02 -3.97
C GLN A 52 -5.83 -8.79 -3.74
N ARG A 53 -6.25 -8.27 -2.59
CA ARG A 53 -7.65 -7.93 -2.31
C ARG A 53 -8.15 -6.86 -3.29
N ALA A 54 -7.36 -5.81 -3.55
CA ALA A 54 -7.67 -4.79 -4.55
C ALA A 54 -7.81 -5.40 -5.96
N TYR A 55 -6.90 -6.30 -6.34
CA TYR A 55 -6.97 -7.01 -7.61
C TYR A 55 -8.24 -7.85 -7.73
N ARG A 56 -8.57 -8.64 -6.69
CA ARG A 56 -9.80 -9.45 -6.66
C ARG A 56 -11.06 -8.59 -6.76
N GLN A 57 -11.10 -7.42 -6.10
CA GLN A 57 -12.22 -6.48 -6.23
C GLN A 57 -12.37 -5.96 -7.66
N ARG A 58 -11.26 -5.57 -8.31
CA ARG A 58 -11.28 -5.13 -9.72
C ARG A 58 -11.76 -6.23 -10.66
N VAL A 59 -11.25 -7.44 -10.51
CA VAL A 59 -11.65 -8.59 -11.33
C VAL A 59 -13.13 -8.93 -11.11
N ARG A 60 -13.63 -8.87 -9.87
CA ARG A 60 -15.06 -9.07 -9.57
C ARG A 60 -15.92 -7.98 -10.19
N ALA A 61 -15.55 -6.71 -10.04
CA ALA A 61 -16.27 -5.59 -10.65
C ALA A 61 -16.30 -5.71 -12.18
N ALA A 62 -15.18 -6.09 -12.81
CA ALA A 62 -15.11 -6.33 -14.25
C ALA A 62 -15.98 -7.51 -14.71
N ARG A 63 -16.12 -8.56 -13.88
CA ARG A 63 -17.01 -9.70 -14.17
C ARG A 63 -18.49 -9.35 -13.98
N CYS A 64 -18.82 -8.47 -13.04
CA CYS A 64 -20.19 -8.00 -12.84
C CYS A 64 -20.62 -6.99 -13.92
N TYR A 65 -19.69 -6.30 -14.58
CA TYR A 65 -19.96 -5.40 -15.72
C TYR A 65 -19.97 -6.13 -17.07
N VAL A 66 -20.22 -7.45 -17.10
CA VAL A 66 -20.52 -8.15 -18.36
C VAL A 66 -21.99 -7.87 -18.71
N GLY A 67 -22.19 -6.68 -19.26
CA GLY A 67 -23.45 -6.17 -19.77
C GLY A 67 -23.28 -4.96 -20.68
N THR A 68 -22.19 -4.18 -20.56
CA THR A 68 -21.86 -3.12 -21.53
C THR A 68 -20.34 -2.97 -21.69
N SER A 69 -19.94 -2.38 -22.80
CA SER A 69 -18.59 -2.30 -23.38
C SER A 69 -17.46 -1.85 -22.45
N ARG A 70 -16.29 -2.51 -22.56
CA ARG A 70 -15.00 -2.11 -21.93
C ARG A 70 -14.62 -0.68 -22.36
N PRO A 71 -14.35 0.27 -21.44
CA PRO A 71 -13.54 1.42 -21.81
C PRO A 71 -12.07 0.99 -21.89
N ASN A 72 -11.46 1.32 -23.03
CA ASN A 72 -10.05 1.14 -23.35
C ASN A 72 -9.19 2.03 -22.43
N PRO A 73 -8.22 1.50 -21.67
CA PRO A 73 -7.26 2.34 -20.97
C PRO A 73 -6.10 2.68 -21.93
N THR A 74 -6.23 3.80 -22.65
CA THR A 74 -5.07 4.54 -23.18
C THR A 74 -4.52 5.48 -22.13
#